data_AF-A0A0F9IUR7-F1
#
_entry.id   AF-A0A0F9IUR7-F1
#
_cell.length_a   1.000
_cell.length_b   1.000
_cell.length_c   1.000
_cell.angle_alpha   90.00
_cell.angle_beta   90.00
_cell.angle_gamma   90.00
#
_symmetry.space_group_name_H-M   'P 1'
#
loop_
_entity.id
_entity.type
_entity.pdbx_description
1 polymer ?
#
loop_
_entity_poly.entity_id
_entity_poly.type
_entity_poly.pdbx_seq_one_letter_code
_entity_poly.pdbx_strand_id
1 'polypeptide(L)' 'MLATIKGKEFALETLAERRERNKGIKRINNSDLPAGAPMYFYCITCGGTSDVLPENYLAPPKKLCNECNALKDLGWLE' A
#
# COMPACT_ATOMS: atom_id res chain seq x y z
N MET A 1 11.92 15.24 -7.51
CA MET A 1 12.67 14.00 -7.79
C MET A 1 12.74 13.87 -9.31
N LEU A 2 13.91 13.86 -9.93
CA LEU A 2 14.02 13.74 -11.39
C LEU A 2 13.69 12.29 -11.79
N ALA A 3 12.60 12.10 -12.53
CA ALA A 3 12.17 10.80 -13.01
C ALA A 3 13.10 10.35 -14.16
N THR A 4 13.95 9.36 -13.92
CA THR A 4 14.90 8.83 -14.91
C THR A 4 14.54 7.39 -15.28
N ILE A 5 15.01 6.91 -16.44
CA ILE A 5 14.81 5.52 -16.88
C ILE A 5 15.37 4.54 -15.85
N LYS A 6 16.62 4.76 -15.39
CA LYS A 6 17.23 3.95 -14.32
C LYS A 6 16.42 3.98 -13.03
N GLY A 7 15.87 5.14 -12.67
CA GLY A 7 15.00 5.27 -11.51
C GLY A 7 13.71 4.46 -11.65
N LYS A 8 13.11 4.43 -12.84
CA LYS A 8 11.94 3.60 -13.14
C LYS A 8 12.24 2.11 -12.99
N GLU A 9 13.32 1.64 -13.60
CA GLU A 9 13.73 0.23 -13.53
C GLU A 9 13.95 -0.22 -12.08
N PHE A 10 14.75 0.53 -11.33
CA PHE A 10 15.01 0.25 -9.92
C PHE A 10 13.74 0.25 -9.06
N ALA A 11 12.84 1.21 -9.31
CA ALA A 11 11.60 1.31 -8.56
C ALA A 11 10.62 0.15 -8.85
N LEU A 12 10.60 -0.34 -10.09
CA LEU A 12 9.79 -1.50 -10.48
C LEU A 12 10.37 -2.82 -9.93
N GLU A 13 11.69 -2.96 -9.90
CA GLU A 13 12.37 -4.08 -9.24
C GLU A 13 12.06 -4.11 -7.73
N THR A 14 12.21 -2.97 -7.06
CA THR A 14 11.85 -2.80 -5.64
C THR A 14 10.37 -3.12 -5.39
N LEU A 15 9.48 -2.75 -6.32
CA LEU A 15 8.06 -3.09 -6.22
C LEU A 15 7.83 -4.61 -6.31
N ALA A 16 8.54 -5.31 -7.19
CA ALA A 16 8.45 -6.76 -7.32
C ALA A 16 8.86 -7.46 -6.02
N GLU A 17 9.96 -7.04 -5.40
CA GLU A 17 10.40 -7.54 -4.09
C GLU A 17 9.36 -7.29 -3.00
N ARG A 18 8.77 -6.08 -2.96
CA ARG A 18 7.73 -5.73 -2.00
C ARG A 18 6.49 -6.60 -2.16
N ARG A 19 6.06 -6.88 -3.40
CA ARG A 19 4.94 -7.78 -3.68
C ARG A 19 5.22 -9.17 -3.10
N GLU A 20 6.41 -9.71 -3.33
CA GLU A 20 6.76 -11.03 -2.83
C GLU A 20 6.80 -11.08 -1.30
N ARG A 21 7.47 -10.10 -0.68
CA ARG A 21 7.54 -9.98 0.78
C ARG A 21 6.14 -9.89 1.41
N ASN A 22 5.24 -9.15 0.78
CA ASN A 22 3.92 -8.90 1.34
C ASN A 22 2.93 -10.06 1.16
N LYS A 23 3.20 -11.04 0.27
CA LYS A 23 2.37 -12.26 0.16
C LYS A 23 2.31 -13.04 1.47
N GLY A 24 3.40 -13.03 2.24
CA GLY A 24 3.49 -13.72 3.53
C GLY A 24 2.85 -12.98 4.71
N ILE A 25 2.36 -11.75 4.50
CA ILE A 25 1.78 -10.95 5.59
C ILE A 25 0.37 -11.47 5.90
N LYS A 26 0.16 -11.93 7.14
CA LYS A 26 -1.18 -12.23 7.65
C LYS A 26 -1.97 -10.93 7.75
N ARG A 27 -2.99 -10.79 6.91
CA ARG A 27 -3.91 -9.64 6.96
C ARG A 27 -4.80 -9.72 8.20
N ILE A 28 -5.01 -8.57 8.81
CA ILE A 28 -5.97 -8.37 9.88
C ILE A 28 -7.33 -8.24 9.22
N ASN A 29 -8.24 -9.13 9.59
CA ASN A 29 -9.64 -9.01 9.22
C ASN A 29 -10.30 -8.06 10.21
N ASN A 30 -10.73 -6.89 9.73
CA ASN A 30 -11.30 -5.87 10.61
C ASN A 30 -12.58 -6.34 11.31
N SER A 31 -13.31 -7.31 10.75
CA SER A 31 -14.52 -7.86 11.39
C SER A 31 -14.22 -8.68 12.65
N ASP A 32 -12.97 -9.13 12.83
CA ASP A 32 -12.55 -9.92 14.00
C ASP A 32 -12.02 -9.02 15.13
N LEU A 33 -11.95 -7.71 14.91
CA LEU A 33 -11.44 -6.75 15.89
C LEU A 33 -12.54 -6.32 16.87
N PRO A 34 -12.19 -6.04 18.15
CA PRO A 34 -13.16 -5.50 19.09
C PRO A 34 -13.59 -4.09 18.69
N ALA A 35 -14.80 -3.69 19.09
CA ALA A 35 -15.30 -2.33 18.89
C ALA A 35 -14.33 -1.29 19.48
N GLY A 36 -14.13 -0.20 18.74
CA GLY A 36 -13.17 0.86 19.04
C GLY A 36 -11.73 0.59 18.57
N ALA A 37 -11.42 -0.60 18.04
CA ALA A 37 -10.09 -0.91 17.51
C ALA A 37 -9.77 -0.14 16.22
N PRO A 38 -8.48 0.11 15.93
CA PRO A 38 -8.08 0.65 14.64
C PRO A 38 -8.37 -0.33 13.50
N MET A 39 -8.78 0.21 12.36
CA MET A 39 -9.08 -0.51 11.13
C MET A 39 -7.87 -0.52 10.22
N TYR A 40 -7.53 -1.69 9.69
CA TYR A 40 -6.36 -1.90 8.84
C TYR A 40 -6.76 -2.02 7.38
N PHE A 41 -6.03 -1.32 6.51
CA PHE A 41 -6.24 -1.31 5.07
C PHE A 41 -4.96 -1.66 4.34
N TYR A 42 -5.10 -2.30 3.18
CA TYR A 42 -3.98 -2.85 2.44
C TYR A 42 -3.94 -2.31 1.01
N CYS A 43 -2.72 -2.00 0.56
CA CYS A 43 -2.43 -1.52 -0.77
C CYS A 43 -2.82 -2.56 -1.82
N ILE A 44 -3.61 -2.15 -2.81
CA ILE A 44 -4.07 -3.04 -3.89
C ILE A 44 -2.92 -3.49 -4.80
N THR A 45 -1.82 -2.72 -4.90
CA THR A 45 -0.72 -3.00 -5.82
C THR A 45 0.35 -3.91 -5.21
N CYS A 46 0.74 -3.65 -3.96
CA CYS A 46 1.83 -4.39 -3.30
C CYS A 46 1.36 -5.25 -2.14
N GLY A 47 0.11 -5.15 -1.69
CA GLY A 47 -0.45 -5.96 -0.61
C GLY A 47 -0.04 -5.56 0.82
N GLY A 48 0.88 -4.61 0.98
CA GLY A 48 1.29 -4.09 2.30
C GLY A 48 0.28 -3.11 2.88
N THR A 49 0.41 -2.73 4.15
CA THR A 49 -0.50 -1.77 4.80
C THR A 49 -0.50 -0.43 4.08
N SER A 50 -1.67 0.02 3.63
CA SER A 50 -1.85 1.35 3.03
C SER A 50 -2.30 2.38 4.06
N ASP A 51 -3.09 1.95 5.04
CA ASP A 51 -3.62 2.83 6.08
C ASP A 51 -3.94 2.08 7.37
N VAL A 52 -3.92 2.83 8.47
CA VAL A 52 -4.43 2.39 9.78
C VAL A 52 -5.21 3.55 10.35
N LEU A 53 -6.53 3.39 10.45
CA LEU A 53 -7.46 4.46 10.79
C LEU A 53 -8.25 4.11 12.05
N PRO A 54 -8.75 5.07 12.83
CA PRO A 54 -9.70 4.76 13.90
C PRO A 54 -10.99 4.16 13.32
N GLU A 55 -11.75 3.38 14.10
CA GLU A 55 -13.00 2.75 13.64
C GLU A 55 -14.00 3.74 13.03
N ASN A 56 -14.06 4.96 13.57
CA ASN A 56 -14.96 6.03 13.15
C ASN A 56 -14.36 6.96 12.07
N TYR A 57 -13.47 6.46 11.22
CA TYR A 57 -12.83 7.26 10.17
C TYR A 57 -13.87 7.91 9.24
N LEU A 58 -13.66 9.19 8.91
CA LEU A 58 -14.57 9.95 8.04
C LEU A 58 -14.07 10.00 6.59
N ALA A 59 -12.75 9.95 6.38
CA ALA A 59 -12.14 10.00 5.07
C ALA A 59 -12.00 8.58 4.49
N PRO A 60 -12.19 8.38 3.18
CA PRO A 60 -12.03 7.08 2.57
C PRO A 60 -10.60 6.55 2.77
N PRO A 61 -10.42 5.26 3.11
CA PRO A 61 -9.09 4.68 3.29
C PRO A 61 -8.28 4.68 2.00
N LYS A 62 -6.95 4.81 2.13
CA LYS A 62 -6.04 4.76 0.99
C LYS A 62 -6.07 3.40 0.30
N LYS A 63 -6.28 3.41 -1.02
CA LYS A 63 -6.15 2.20 -1.86
C LYS A 63 -4.69 1.82 -2.15
N LEU A 64 -3.78 2.80 -2.13
CA LEU A 64 -2.35 2.62 -2.38
C LEU A 64 -1.55 3.07 -1.17
N CYS A 65 -0.49 2.34 -0.84
CA CYS A 65 0.54 2.87 0.06
C CYS A 65 1.29 4.02 -0.62
N ASN A 66 1.97 4.86 0.17
CA ASN A 66 2.61 6.07 -0.33
C ASN A 66 3.59 5.80 -1.48
N GLU A 67 4.35 4.71 -1.39
CA GLU A 67 5.33 4.36 -2.41
C GLU A 67 4.65 3.91 -3.71
N CYS A 68 3.58 3.11 -3.64
CA CYS A 68 2.82 2.74 -4.84
C CYS A 68 2.07 3.95 -5.43
N ASN A 69 1.59 4.88 -4.59
CA ASN A 69 0.98 6.11 -5.09
C ASN A 69 2.00 6.95 -5.85
N ALA A 70 3.24 7.09 -5.35
CA ALA A 70 4.30 7.80 -6.05
C ALA A 70 4.61 7.18 -7.43
N LEU A 71 4.63 5.84 -7.54
CA LEU A 71 4.82 5.17 -8.84
C LEU A 71 3.64 5.43 -9.80
N LYS A 72 2.41 5.50 -9.28
CA LYS A 72 1.23 5.87 -10.06
C LYS A 72 1.33 7.32 -10.55
N ASP A 73 1.71 8.25 -9.66
CA ASP A 73 1.83 9.68 -9.98
C ASP A 73 2.91 9.93 -11.05
N LEU A 74 3.94 9.08 -11.10
CA LEU A 74 4.98 9.08 -12.13
C LEU A 74 4.57 8.37 -13.43
N GLY A 75 3.38 7.76 -13.51
CA GLY A 75 2.92 7.00 -14.67
C GLY A 75 3.67 5.68 -14.88
N TRP A 76 4.20 5.08 -13.81
CA TRP A 76 4.99 3.84 -13.86
C TRP A 76 4.18 2.60 -13.45
N LEU A 77 2.98 2.78 -12.93
CA LEU A 77 1.99 1.72 -12.72
C LEU A 77 0.92 1.79 -13.81
N GLU A 78 0.56 0.64 -14.35
CA GLU A 78 -0.61 0.46 -15.23
C GLU A 78 -1.93 0.69 -14.49
#